data_AF-G3A0E7-F1
#
_entry.id   AF-G3A0E7-F1
#
_cell.length_a   1.000
_cell.length_b   1.000
_cell.length_c   1.000
_cell.angle_alpha   90.00
_cell.angle_beta   90.00
_cell.angle_gamma   90.00
#
_symmetry.space_group_name_H-M   'P 1'
#
loop_
_entity.id
_entity.type
_entity.pdbx_description
1 polymer ?
#
loop_
_entity_poly.entity_id
_entity_poly.type
_entity_poly.pdbx_seq_one_letter_code
_entity_poly.pdbx_strand_id
1 'polypeptide(L)'
;MQKNRVVVDIHAITVREGTSKKNGQPYHMEECACMTTTEYVNPEGVVVSETMPGMVMLPKHLNGKVRPGKFEATVGLGQFEGKLTLRVVDLTPLAVEPKATAVATGSAPSVSAKAEKVAA
;
A
#
# COMPACT_ATOMS: atom_id res chain seq x y z
N MET A 1 -9.69 18.51 13.50
CA MET A 1 -8.50 18.74 12.65
C MET A 1 -8.28 17.49 11.82
N GLN A 2 -8.38 17.61 10.50
CA GLN A 2 -8.06 16.50 9.60
C GLN A 2 -6.54 16.26 9.68
N LYS A 3 -6.14 15.03 10.02
CA LYS A 3 -4.72 14.69 10.15
C LYS A 3 -4.13 14.53 8.75
N ASN A 4 -2.94 15.08 8.52
CA ASN A 4 -2.15 14.73 7.34
C ASN A 4 -1.91 13.23 7.34
N ARG A 5 -2.05 12.61 6.18
CA ARG A 5 -2.03 11.16 6.04
C ARG A 5 -1.05 10.75 4.96
N VAL A 6 -0.26 9.73 5.24
CA VAL A 6 0.65 9.12 4.27
C VAL A 6 0.20 7.67 4.09
N VAL A 7 -0.23 7.32 2.89
CA VAL A 7 -0.59 5.96 2.51
C VAL A 7 0.52 5.39 1.65
N VAL A 8 0.96 4.17 1.95
CA VAL A 8 1.99 3.44 1.21
C VAL A 8 1.36 2.18 0.65
N ASP A 9 1.30 2.08 -0.68
CA ASP A 9 0.87 0.89 -1.40
C ASP A 9 2.10 0.10 -1.86
N ILE A 10 2.43 -0.97 -1.12
CA ILE A 10 3.63 -1.78 -1.34
C ILE A 10 3.32 -2.82 -2.42
N HIS A 11 4.10 -2.80 -3.51
CA HIS A 11 3.95 -3.74 -4.63
C HIS A 11 4.94 -4.90 -4.55
N ALA A 12 6.18 -4.62 -4.17
CA ALA A 12 7.21 -5.64 -4.06
C ALA A 12 8.16 -5.30 -2.91
N ILE A 13 8.72 -6.34 -2.28
CA ILE A 13 9.70 -6.22 -1.21
C ILE A 13 10.95 -6.96 -1.67
N THR A 14 12.08 -6.27 -1.68
CA THR A 14 13.39 -6.87 -1.95
C THR A 14 14.20 -6.91 -0.66
N VAL A 15 14.88 -8.03 -0.43
CA VAL A 15 15.67 -8.26 0.78
C VAL A 15 17.14 -8.16 0.41
N ARG A 16 17.88 -7.34 1.15
CA ARG A 16 19.35 -7.24 1.08
C ARG A 16 19.95 -7.66 2.41
N GLU A 17 20.69 -8.76 2.37
CA GLU A 17 21.41 -9.32 3.50
C GLU A 17 22.90 -9.32 3.23
N GLY A 18 23.69 -9.20 4.28
CA GLY A 18 25.13 -9.35 4.19
C GLY A 18 25.85 -8.93 5.47
N THR A 19 27.17 -8.84 5.38
CA THR A 19 28.01 -8.38 6.49
C THR A 19 28.55 -7.00 6.18
N SER A 20 28.37 -6.06 7.11
CA SER A 20 28.85 -4.69 6.95
C SER A 20 30.37 -4.64 6.91
N LYS A 21 30.92 -4.00 5.87
CA LYS A 21 32.38 -3.78 5.74
C LYS A 21 32.95 -2.86 6.83
N LYS A 22 32.12 -2.01 7.44
CA LYS A 22 32.56 -0.99 8.41
C LYS A 22 32.76 -1.54 9.83
N ASN A 23 31.93 -2.50 10.24
CA ASN A 23 31.89 -2.99 11.62
C ASN A 23 31.72 -4.51 11.74
N GLY A 24 31.72 -5.25 10.62
CA GLY A 24 31.59 -6.71 10.61
C GLY A 24 30.23 -7.24 11.06
N GLN A 25 29.24 -6.37 11.29
CA GLN A 25 27.92 -6.79 11.78
C GLN A 25 27.04 -7.27 10.63
N PRO A 26 26.26 -8.35 10.81
CA PRO A 26 25.27 -8.76 9.84
C PRO A 26 24.20 -7.67 9.71
N TYR A 27 23.73 -7.42 8.49
CA TYR A 27 22.62 -6.53 8.21
C TYR A 27 21.54 -7.27 7.43
N HIS A 28 20.30 -6.86 7.71
CA HIS A 28 19.09 -7.28 7.00
C HIS A 28 18.29 -6.02 6.68
N MET A 29 18.14 -5.72 5.41
CA MET A 29 17.43 -4.54 4.93
C MET A 29 16.34 -4.96 3.96
N GLU A 30 15.10 -4.62 4.28
CA GLU A 30 13.96 -4.83 3.39
C GLU A 30 13.59 -3.50 2.73
N GLU A 31 13.63 -3.48 1.41
CA GLU A 31 13.33 -2.31 0.60
C GLU A 31 12.07 -2.56 -0.24
N CYS A 32 11.08 -1.70 -0.06
CA CYS A 32 9.77 -1.81 -0.67
C CYS A 32 9.66 -0.90 -1.88
N ALA A 33 9.34 -1.46 -3.05
CA ALA A 33 8.85 -0.70 -4.19
C ALA A 33 7.37 -0.40 -3.98
N CYS A 34 7.00 0.88 -3.99
CA CYS A 34 5.67 1.31 -3.58
C CYS A 34 5.19 2.58 -4.30
N MET A 35 3.88 2.81 -4.22
CA MET A 35 3.26 4.11 -4.50
C MET A 35 2.92 4.78 -3.17
N THR A 36 3.43 6.00 -2.95
CA THR A 36 3.11 6.79 -1.76
C THR A 36 2.06 7.82 -2.12
N THR A 37 1.01 7.94 -1.31
CA THR A 37 -0.02 8.98 -1.44
C THR A 37 0.00 9.83 -0.18
N THR A 38 0.24 11.13 -0.34
CA THR A 38 0.24 12.09 0.77
C THR A 38 -1.00 12.96 0.66
N GLU A 39 -1.81 12.93 1.71
CA GLU A 39 -2.97 13.81 1.87
C GLU A 39 -2.63 14.85 2.93
N TYR A 40 -2.73 16.13 2.57
CA TYR A 40 -2.48 17.25 3.48
C TYR A 40 -3.40 18.42 3.20
N VAL A 41 -3.63 19.25 4.21
CA VAL A 41 -4.40 20.49 4.05
C VAL A 41 -3.42 21.62 3.75
N ASN A 42 -3.61 22.31 2.63
CA ASN A 42 -2.80 23.47 2.27
C ASN A 42 -3.21 24.72 3.10
N PRO A 43 -2.44 25.82 3.06
CA PRO A 43 -2.78 27.06 3.78
C PRO A 43 -4.16 27.65 3.42
N GLU A 44 -4.67 27.36 2.23
CA GLU A 44 -5.98 27.79 1.73
C GLU A 44 -7.14 26.92 2.26
N GLY A 45 -6.85 25.87 3.04
CA GLY A 45 -7.85 24.96 3.62
C GLY A 45 -8.34 23.87 2.67
N VAL A 46 -7.71 23.71 1.51
CA VAL A 46 -8.01 22.68 0.51
C VAL A 46 -7.23 21.40 0.83
N VAL A 47 -7.92 20.26 0.76
CA VAL A 47 -7.27 18.94 0.86
C VAL A 47 -6.57 18.63 -0.46
N VAL A 48 -5.26 18.49 -0.42
CA VAL A 48 -4.41 18.12 -1.55
C VAL A 48 -4.00 16.66 -1.37
N SER A 49 -4.06 15.90 -2.47
CA SER A 49 -3.62 14.50 -2.53
C SER A 49 -2.57 14.35 -3.63
N GLU A 50 -1.36 13.94 -3.25
CA GLU A 50 -0.24 13.74 -4.17
C GLU A 50 0.22 12.29 -4.13
N THR A 51 0.26 11.64 -5.30
CA THR A 51 0.71 10.26 -5.42
C THR A 51 2.00 10.18 -6.23
N MET A 52 3.02 9.51 -5.71
CA MET A 52 4.31 9.33 -6.38
C MET A 52 4.88 7.92 -6.20
N PRO A 53 5.58 7.37 -7.23
CA PRO A 53 6.33 6.13 -7.07
C PRO A 53 7.58 6.36 -6.21
N GLY A 54 7.96 5.38 -5.41
CA GLY A 54 9.16 5.48 -4.59
C GLY A 54 9.61 4.16 -3.97
N MET A 55 10.74 4.24 -3.28
CA MET A 55 11.28 3.14 -2.47
C MET A 55 11.18 3.51 -0.99
N VAL A 56 10.71 2.58 -0.17
CA VAL A 56 10.64 2.74 1.29
C VAL A 56 11.49 1.65 1.95
N MET A 57 12.38 2.06 2.82
CA MET A 57 13.13 1.12 3.67
C MET A 57 12.29 0.77 4.90
N LEU A 58 12.05 -0.52 5.12
CA LEU A 58 11.24 -0.96 6.25
C LEU A 58 11.99 -0.76 7.58
N PRO A 59 11.27 -0.32 8.64
CA PRO A 59 11.77 -0.38 10.00
C PRO A 59 12.15 -1.81 10.39
N LYS A 60 13.27 -1.96 11.12
CA LYS A 60 13.80 -3.28 11.53
C LYS A 60 12.79 -4.18 12.23
N HIS A 61 11.87 -3.62 13.01
CA HIS A 61 10.86 -4.39 13.75
C HIS A 61 9.72 -4.93 12.86
N LEU A 62 9.61 -4.42 11.63
CA LEU A 62 8.65 -4.84 10.60
C LEU A 62 9.24 -5.82 9.58
N ASN A 63 10.57 -6.01 9.57
CA ASN A 63 11.23 -6.97 8.68
C ASN A 63 10.59 -8.37 8.81
N GLY A 64 10.31 -9.00 7.67
CA GLY A 64 9.71 -10.33 7.54
C GLY A 64 8.19 -10.39 7.80
N LYS A 65 7.61 -9.34 8.39
CA LYS A 65 6.18 -9.29 8.78
C LYS A 65 5.29 -8.62 7.74
N VAL A 66 5.84 -7.68 6.97
CA VAL A 66 5.09 -6.94 5.98
C VAL A 66 4.93 -7.79 4.70
N ARG A 67 3.78 -7.65 4.07
CA ARG A 67 3.46 -8.22 2.76
C ARG A 67 2.96 -7.10 1.85
N PRO A 68 3.06 -7.25 0.51
CA PRO A 68 2.47 -6.31 -0.43
C PRO A 68 1.01 -6.00 -0.08
N GLY A 69 0.64 -4.71 -0.18
CA GLY A 69 -0.65 -4.21 0.27
C GLY A 69 -0.62 -2.73 0.62
N LYS A 70 -1.77 -2.20 1.04
CA LYS A 70 -1.93 -0.80 1.42
C LYS A 70 -1.80 -0.60 2.92
N PHE A 71 -1.02 0.41 3.30
CA PHE A 71 -0.74 0.74 4.69
C PHE A 71 -0.86 2.24 4.92
N GLU A 72 -1.31 2.63 6.10
CA GLU A 72 -1.10 3.97 6.61
C GLU A 72 0.25 4.03 7.31
N ALA A 73 1.11 4.94 6.86
CA ALA A 73 2.46 5.07 7.38
C ALA A 73 2.50 6.08 8.53
N THR A 74 3.08 5.65 9.64
CA THR A 74 3.58 6.57 10.65
C THR A 74 4.94 7.06 10.19
N VAL A 75 5.09 8.38 10.04
CA VAL A 75 6.35 9.00 9.64
C VAL A 75 7.03 9.68 10.82
N GLY A 76 8.36 9.61 10.85
CA GLY A 76 9.19 10.31 11.81
C GLY A 76 10.36 11.01 11.13
N LEU A 77 11.09 11.81 11.92
CA LEU A 77 12.32 12.44 11.45
C LEU A 77 13.50 11.46 11.56
N GLY A 78 14.28 11.40 10.51
CA GLY A 78 15.56 10.73 10.43
C GLY A 78 16.66 11.70 10.05
N GLN A 79 17.89 11.22 10.17
CA GLN A 79 19.06 11.89 9.62
C GLN A 79 19.67 10.95 8.59
N PHE A 80 19.92 11.46 7.38
CA PHE A 80 20.71 10.78 6.37
C PHE A 80 21.72 11.76 5.79
N GLU A 81 23.00 11.42 5.88
CA GLU A 81 24.12 12.25 5.37
C GLU A 81 24.09 13.71 5.86
N GLY A 82 23.76 13.92 7.14
CA GLY A 82 23.69 15.28 7.71
C GLY A 82 22.39 16.03 7.42
N LYS A 83 21.50 15.50 6.59
CA LYS A 83 20.22 16.12 6.24
C LYS A 83 19.07 15.49 7.03
N LEU A 84 18.10 16.32 7.41
CA LEU A 84 16.83 15.83 7.94
C LEU A 84 16.04 15.17 6.82
N THR A 85 15.57 13.95 7.07
CA THR A 85 14.75 13.18 6.14
C THR A 85 13.50 12.69 6.83
N LEU A 86 12.40 12.55 6.08
CA LEU A 86 11.24 11.83 6.56
C LEU A 86 11.49 10.33 6.36
N ARG A 87 11.21 9.55 7.39
CA ARG A 87 11.31 8.08 7.34
C ARG A 87 10.02 7.45 7.83
N VAL A 88 9.66 6.32 7.23
CA VAL A 88 8.61 5.46 7.77
C VAL A 88 9.12 4.84 9.06
N VAL A 89 8.35 4.97 10.15
CA VAL A 89 8.66 4.38 11.45
C VAL A 89 7.73 3.23 11.80
N ASP A 90 6.51 3.20 11.26
CA ASP A 90 5.57 2.09 11.43
C ASP A 90 4.58 2.06 10.26
N LEU A 91 3.91 0.92 10.06
CA LEU A 91 2.91 0.69 9.02
C LEU A 91 1.67 0.02 9.63
N THR A 92 0.53 0.68 9.50
CA THR A 92 -0.77 0.12 9.89
C THR A 92 -1.50 -0.38 8.65
N PRO A 93 -1.88 -1.66 8.56
CA PRO A 93 -2.62 -2.17 7.40
C PRO A 93 -3.94 -1.42 7.21
N LEU A 94 -4.22 -0.99 5.99
CA LEU A 94 -5.54 -0.51 5.61
C LEU A 94 -6.33 -1.68 5.07
N ALA A 95 -7.52 -1.92 5.63
CA ALA A 95 -8.43 -2.90 5.08
C ALA A 95 -8.71 -2.53 3.63
N VAL A 96 -8.20 -3.34 2.71
CA VAL A 96 -8.57 -3.25 1.31
C VAL A 96 -9.95 -3.87 1.23
N GLU A 97 -11.01 -3.06 1.29
CA GLU A 97 -12.28 -3.54 0.78
C GLU A 97 -12.03 -3.97 -0.67
N PRO A 98 -12.26 -5.25 -1.02
CA PRO A 98 -12.09 -5.66 -2.40
C PRO A 98 -13.08 -4.83 -3.21
N LYS A 99 -12.56 -3.93 -4.05
CA LYS A 99 -13.36 -3.22 -5.03
C LYS A 99 -14.04 -4.31 -5.85
N ALA A 100 -15.33 -4.53 -5.58
CA ALA A 100 -16.14 -5.53 -6.24
C ALA A 100 -15.94 -5.32 -7.74
N THR A 101 -15.29 -6.29 -8.37
CA THR A 101 -15.25 -6.35 -9.82
C THR A 101 -16.70 -6.58 -10.19
N ALA A 102 -17.37 -5.54 -10.67
CA ALA A 102 -18.71 -5.65 -11.22
C ALA A 102 -18.61 -6.63 -12.39
N VAL A 103 -18.90 -7.89 -12.11
CA VAL A 103 -19.19 -8.87 -13.14
C VAL A 103 -20.40 -8.30 -13.86
N ALA A 104 -20.21 -7.93 -15.12
CA ALA A 104 -21.28 -7.50 -16.00
C ALA A 104 -22.34 -8.62 -15.98
N THR A 105 -23.44 -8.36 -15.28
CA THR A 105 -24.66 -9.16 -15.39
C THR A 105 -25.11 -9.00 -16.84
N GLY A 106 -24.83 -10.01 -17.66
CA GLY A 106 -25.33 -10.09 -19.02
C GLY A 106 -26.84 -10.02 -18.99
N SER A 107 -27.39 -8.90 -19.45
CA SER A 107 -28.79 -8.78 -19.84
C SER A 107 -29.03 -9.68 -21.05
N ALA A 108 -29.53 -10.90 -20.81
CA ALA A 108 -30.20 -11.68 -21.83
C ALA A 108 -31.69 -11.31 -21.83
N PRO A 109 -32.28 -10.85 -22.96
CA PRO A 109 -33.72 -10.69 -23.04
C PRO A 109 -34.40 -12.06 -23.25
N SER A 110 -35.49 -12.21 -22.50
CA SER A 110 -36.53 -13.23 -22.56
C SER A 110 -36.95 -13.66 -23.97
N VAL A 111 -37.03 -14.98 -24.19
CA VAL A 111 -38.08 -15.54 -25.06
C VAL A 111 -38.70 -16.75 -24.38
N SER A 112 -39.97 -16.58 -24.02
CA SER A 112 -40.88 -17.62 -23.54
C SER A 112 -41.16 -18.64 -24.64
N ALA A 113 -41.09 -19.93 -24.32
CA ALA A 113 -41.84 -20.96 -25.04
C ALA A 113 -42.25 -22.08 -24.08
N LYS A 114 -43.56 -22.31 -24.03
CA LYS A 114 -44.33 -23.24 -23.20
C LYS A 114 -43.74 -24.67 -23.18
N ALA A 115 -43.76 -25.25 -21.99
CA ALA A 115 -43.83 -26.69 -21.79
C ALA A 115 -45.27 -27.17 -22.10
N GLU A 116 -45.43 -28.13 -23.00
CA GLU A 116 -46.66 -28.90 -23.15
C GLU A 116 -46.38 -30.35 -22.72
N LYS A 117 -47.23 -30.82 -21.82
CA LYS A 117 -47.23 -32.14 -21.19
C LYS A 117 -48.26 -32.99 -21.91
N VAL A 118 -47.88 -34.16 -22.45
CA VAL A 118 -48.78 -35.33 -22.49
C VAL A 118 -47.96 -36.61 -22.35
N ALA A 119 -48.28 -37.38 -21.31
CA ALA A 119 -47.96 -38.78 -21.17
C ALA A 119 -49.17 -39.60 -21.66
N ALA A 120 -48.91 -40.62 -22.47
CA ALA A 120 -49.60 -41.91 -22.56
C ALA A 120 -48.90 -42.74 -23.65
#